data_AF-A0A366J813-F1
#
_entry.id   AF-A0A366J813-F1
#
_cell.length_a   1.000
_cell.length_b   1.000
_cell.length_c   1.000
_cell.angle_alpha   90.00
_cell.angle_beta   90.00
_cell.angle_gamma   90.00
#
_symmetry.space_group_name_H-M   'P 1'
#
loop_
_entity.id
_entity.type
_entity.pdbx_description
1 polymer ?
#
loop_
_entity_poly.entity_id
_entity_poly.type
_entity_poly.pdbx_seq_one_letter_code
_entity_poly.pdbx_strand_id
1 'polypeptide(L)'
;MKSALLLSTALLASAAHADVLGLTAEAGSFMTNDAEDFNSYFGIAVEHPIPLIPNFRLQHQTLEEKVGSSTIDLSHNDYTLYYEFLDGLLWLDLDAGVSFRKIDDAGNSNIDGTYPLAYVSAYISFPGTALSVGGEVKTGGGSDADINDTTFKIKYQPLVFAGLEAGYRTVTEDFDSAGKYEPKGAFIGVFVDF
;
A
#
# COMPACT_ATOMS: atom_id res chain seq x y z
N MET A 1 -28.22 -8.76 -23.84
CA MET A 1 -28.41 -9.05 -22.40
C MET A 1 -27.52 -10.21 -21.98
N LYS A 2 -26.21 -10.01 -21.76
CA LYS A 2 -25.30 -11.03 -21.20
C LYS A 2 -24.06 -10.35 -20.57
N SER A 3 -24.22 -9.69 -19.43
CA SER A 3 -23.09 -9.17 -18.61
C SER A 3 -23.43 -9.03 -17.12
N ALA A 4 -24.25 -9.92 -16.56
CA ALA A 4 -24.63 -9.84 -15.14
C ALA A 4 -24.22 -11.07 -14.30
N LEU A 5 -23.53 -12.05 -14.90
CA LEU A 5 -23.31 -13.36 -14.25
C LEU A 5 -21.97 -13.52 -13.54
N LEU A 6 -20.98 -12.66 -13.81
CA LEU A 6 -19.66 -12.72 -13.16
C LEU A 6 -19.66 -12.03 -11.79
N LEU A 7 -20.49 -11.00 -11.59
CA LEU A 7 -20.57 -10.27 -10.33
C LEU A 7 -21.31 -11.07 -9.25
N SER A 8 -22.22 -11.97 -9.63
CA SER A 8 -22.98 -12.81 -8.69
C SER A 8 -22.17 -13.98 -8.13
N THR A 9 -21.18 -14.48 -8.87
CA THR A 9 -20.36 -15.63 -8.42
C THR A 9 -19.32 -15.23 -7.37
N ALA A 10 -18.85 -13.98 -7.37
CA ALA A 10 -17.95 -13.46 -6.34
C ALA A 10 -18.68 -13.26 -4.99
N LEU A 11 -19.91 -12.74 -5.01
CA LEU A 11 -20.70 -12.52 -3.78
C LEU A 11 -21.18 -13.80 -3.07
N LEU A 12 -21.16 -14.96 -3.74
CA LEU A 12 -21.65 -16.23 -3.17
C LEU A 12 -20.56 -17.06 -2.48
N ALA A 13 -19.30 -16.63 -2.52
CA ALA A 13 -18.17 -17.39 -1.98
C ALA A 13 -17.83 -17.07 -0.50
N SER A 14 -18.36 -15.97 0.05
CA SER A 14 -18.03 -15.49 1.41
C SER A 14 -18.62 -16.31 2.57
N ALA A 15 -19.07 -17.55 2.33
CA ALA A 15 -19.77 -18.38 3.32
C ALA A 15 -19.17 -19.77 3.56
N ALA A 16 -18.06 -20.13 2.90
CA ALA A 16 -17.41 -21.41 3.16
C ALA A 16 -15.88 -21.29 3.06
N HIS A 17 -15.22 -21.66 4.15
CA HIS A 17 -13.77 -21.86 4.28
C HIS A 17 -13.16 -22.61 3.06
N ALA A 18 -11.99 -22.13 2.63
CA ALA A 18 -11.00 -22.74 1.74
C ALA A 18 -11.15 -22.47 0.23
N ASP A 19 -10.07 -21.89 -0.34
CA ASP A 19 -9.69 -21.89 -1.77
C ASP A 19 -10.18 -20.71 -2.64
N VAL A 20 -10.30 -19.51 -2.08
CA VAL A 20 -10.66 -18.30 -2.84
C VAL A 20 -9.43 -17.41 -3.00
N LEU A 21 -9.17 -16.97 -4.24
CA LEU A 21 -8.21 -15.90 -4.52
C LEU A 21 -8.78 -14.61 -3.93
N GLY A 22 -8.05 -13.98 -3.00
CA GLY A 22 -8.41 -12.67 -2.48
C GLY A 22 -8.07 -11.59 -3.50
N LEU A 23 -8.98 -10.63 -3.69
CA LEU A 23 -8.73 -9.45 -4.53
C LEU A 23 -9.12 -8.18 -3.76
N THR A 24 -8.10 -7.41 -3.38
CA THR A 24 -8.29 -6.08 -2.80
C THR A 24 -7.94 -5.00 -3.83
N ALA A 25 -8.75 -3.96 -3.91
CA ALA A 25 -8.40 -2.71 -4.58
C ALA A 25 -8.64 -1.52 -3.65
N GLU A 26 -7.66 -0.62 -3.56
CA GLU A 26 -7.70 0.57 -2.71
C GLU A 26 -7.43 1.82 -3.56
N ALA A 27 -8.07 2.93 -3.21
CA ALA A 27 -7.75 4.23 -3.79
C ALA A 27 -8.05 5.34 -2.79
N GLY A 28 -7.23 6.38 -2.81
CA GLY A 28 -7.40 7.45 -1.88
C GLY A 28 -6.45 8.60 -2.14
N SER A 29 -6.22 9.36 -1.08
CA SER A 29 -5.55 10.62 -1.16
C SER A 29 -4.69 10.88 0.03
N PHE A 30 -3.54 11.49 -0.23
CA PHE A 30 -2.48 11.74 0.71
C PHE A 30 -2.22 13.25 0.76
N MET A 31 -2.33 13.82 1.95
CA MET A 31 -2.09 15.22 2.21
C MET A 31 -0.79 15.34 2.97
N THR A 32 0.29 15.64 2.27
CA THR A 32 1.60 15.95 2.85
C THR A 32 1.54 17.28 3.61
N ASN A 33 2.19 17.36 4.75
CA ASN A 33 2.18 18.55 5.60
C ASN A 33 2.82 19.78 4.92
N ASP A 34 3.78 19.54 4.03
CA ASP A 34 4.63 20.57 3.43
C ASP A 34 4.25 20.90 1.97
N ALA A 35 3.25 20.21 1.39
CA ALA A 35 2.74 20.51 0.05
C ALA A 35 1.33 21.09 0.09
N GLU A 36 1.06 22.02 -0.81
CA GLU A 36 -0.29 22.58 -1.02
C GLU A 36 -1.14 21.73 -1.95
N ASP A 37 -0.52 20.74 -2.60
CA ASP A 37 -1.11 19.89 -3.62
C ASP A 37 -1.56 18.54 -3.06
N PHE A 38 -2.62 18.01 -3.64
CA PHE A 38 -3.25 16.79 -3.18
C PHE A 38 -2.67 15.59 -3.92
N ASN A 39 -1.98 14.73 -3.17
CA ASN A 39 -1.42 13.50 -3.71
C ASN A 39 -2.49 12.40 -3.73
N SER A 40 -2.41 11.49 -4.69
CA SER A 40 -3.34 10.39 -4.87
C SER A 40 -2.61 9.05 -4.84
N TYR A 41 -3.32 8.01 -4.44
CA TYR A 41 -2.81 6.65 -4.52
C TYR A 41 -3.87 5.68 -4.97
N PHE A 42 -3.43 4.61 -5.60
CA PHE A 42 -4.24 3.43 -5.81
C PHE A 42 -3.40 2.16 -5.64
N GLY A 43 -4.05 1.08 -5.26
CA GLY A 43 -3.43 -0.22 -5.06
C GLY A 43 -4.35 -1.34 -5.48
N ILE A 44 -3.76 -2.44 -5.95
CA ILE A 44 -4.44 -3.70 -6.24
C ILE A 44 -3.59 -4.82 -5.63
N ALA A 45 -4.19 -5.65 -4.78
CA ALA A 45 -3.58 -6.83 -4.19
C ALA A 45 -4.32 -8.09 -4.63
N VAL A 46 -3.56 -9.13 -4.95
CA VAL A 46 -4.04 -10.46 -5.26
C VAL A 46 -3.40 -11.44 -4.28
N GLU A 47 -4.23 -12.09 -3.49
CA GLU A 47 -3.84 -13.05 -2.48
C GLU A 47 -4.22 -14.45 -2.96
N HIS A 48 -3.29 -15.39 -2.87
CA HIS A 48 -3.54 -16.76 -3.29
C HIS A 48 -3.63 -17.71 -2.08
N PRO A 49 -4.34 -18.83 -2.22
CA PRO A 49 -4.43 -19.82 -1.15
C PRO A 49 -3.21 -20.76 -1.05
N ILE A 50 -2.23 -20.67 -1.98
CA ILE A 50 -1.10 -21.61 -2.08
C ILE A 50 0.10 -21.11 -1.24
N PRO A 51 0.44 -21.71 -0.08
CA PRO A 51 1.41 -21.12 0.85
C PRO A 51 2.85 -20.96 0.33
N LEU A 52 3.19 -21.61 -0.78
CA LEU A 52 4.55 -21.58 -1.35
C LEU A 52 4.75 -20.41 -2.31
N ILE A 53 3.68 -19.94 -2.94
CA ILE A 53 3.73 -18.77 -3.83
C ILE A 53 3.64 -17.53 -2.90
N PRO A 54 4.21 -16.39 -3.24
CA PRO A 54 3.92 -15.14 -2.55
C PRO A 54 2.72 -14.41 -3.17
N ASN A 55 1.92 -13.76 -2.33
CA ASN A 55 0.87 -12.82 -2.72
C ASN A 55 1.51 -11.63 -3.44
N PHE A 56 0.72 -10.92 -4.25
CA PHE A 56 1.23 -9.81 -5.07
C PHE A 56 0.37 -8.55 -4.87
N ARG A 57 1.02 -7.41 -4.63
CA ARG A 57 0.38 -6.10 -4.55
C ARG A 57 1.10 -5.11 -5.44
N LEU A 58 0.34 -4.41 -6.28
CA LEU A 58 0.78 -3.27 -7.07
C LEU A 58 0.21 -2.01 -6.44
N GLN A 59 1.04 -1.00 -6.21
CA GLN A 59 0.59 0.31 -5.77
C GLN A 59 1.22 1.41 -6.63
N HIS A 60 0.45 2.46 -6.89
CA HIS A 60 0.95 3.68 -7.49
C HIS A 60 0.64 4.84 -6.56
N GLN A 61 1.64 5.70 -6.36
CA GLN A 61 1.55 6.88 -5.53
C GLN A 61 2.02 8.07 -6.36
N THR A 62 1.17 9.10 -6.48
CA THR A 62 1.66 10.41 -6.88
C THR A 62 2.25 11.08 -5.65
N LEU A 63 3.42 11.70 -5.79
CA LEU A 63 4.10 12.32 -4.66
C LEU A 63 4.90 13.53 -5.12
N GLU A 64 4.35 14.72 -4.92
CA GLU A 64 5.05 15.97 -5.20
C GLU A 64 5.49 16.63 -3.88
N GLU A 65 6.77 17.02 -3.81
CA GLU A 65 7.34 17.73 -2.66
C GLU A 65 7.91 19.08 -3.08
N LYS A 66 7.58 20.12 -2.31
CA LYS A 66 8.17 21.46 -2.50
C LYS A 66 9.42 21.59 -1.63
N VAL A 67 10.58 21.74 -2.28
CA VAL A 67 11.85 22.04 -1.61
C VAL A 67 12.31 23.45 -2.01
N GLY A 68 12.12 24.39 -1.09
CA GLY A 68 12.38 25.81 -1.34
C GLY A 68 11.44 26.38 -2.42
N SER A 69 11.99 26.73 -3.58
CA SER A 69 11.22 27.25 -4.73
C SER A 69 11.00 26.22 -5.85
N SER A 70 11.46 24.98 -5.66
CA SER A 70 11.41 23.92 -6.67
C SER A 70 10.44 22.84 -6.22
N THR A 71 9.64 22.30 -7.15
CA THR A 71 8.83 21.10 -6.93
C THR A 71 9.61 19.90 -7.47
N ILE A 72 9.64 18.83 -6.69
CA ILE A 72 10.26 17.55 -7.05
C ILE A 72 9.16 16.51 -7.06
N ASP A 73 9.14 15.72 -8.13
CA ASP A 73 8.21 14.62 -8.31
C ASP A 73 8.91 13.32 -7.91
N LEU A 74 8.38 12.69 -6.87
CA LEU A 74 8.81 11.41 -6.28
C LEU A 74 7.73 10.34 -6.50
N SER A 75 6.90 10.50 -7.52
CA SER A 75 5.87 9.53 -7.87
C SER A 75 6.50 8.18 -8.19
N HIS A 76 5.90 7.12 -7.65
CA HIS A 76 6.48 5.79 -7.73
C HIS A 76 5.44 4.67 -7.84
N ASN A 77 5.92 3.54 -8.33
CA ASN A 77 5.18 2.28 -8.37
C ASN A 77 5.84 1.27 -7.44
N ASP A 78 5.09 0.68 -6.53
CA ASP A 78 5.54 -0.41 -5.67
C ASP A 78 4.99 -1.74 -6.18
N TYR A 79 5.89 -2.71 -6.38
CA TYR A 79 5.56 -4.10 -6.70
C TYR A 79 5.94 -4.98 -5.49
N THR A 80 4.97 -5.30 -4.64
CA THR A 80 5.17 -6.06 -3.40
C THR A 80 4.85 -7.52 -3.60
N LEU A 81 5.76 -8.39 -3.19
CA LEU A 81 5.55 -9.83 -3.03
C LEU A 81 5.60 -10.16 -1.53
N TYR A 82 4.56 -10.76 -0.97
CA TYR A 82 4.46 -11.00 0.47
C TYR A 82 3.87 -12.36 0.82
N TYR A 83 4.14 -12.80 2.05
CA TYR A 83 3.53 -13.96 2.67
C TYR A 83 2.78 -13.52 3.92
N GLU A 84 1.60 -14.09 4.15
CA GLU A 84 0.85 -13.98 5.39
C GLU A 84 1.38 -15.00 6.39
N PHE A 85 2.06 -14.52 7.44
CA PHE A 85 2.57 -15.38 8.51
C PHE A 85 1.51 -15.61 9.58
N LEU A 86 0.65 -14.63 9.81
CA LEU A 86 -0.53 -14.72 10.67
C LEU A 86 -1.70 -14.13 9.90
N ASP A 87 -2.72 -14.95 9.68
CA ASP A 87 -3.97 -14.58 9.02
C ASP A 87 -5.08 -14.61 10.09
N GLY A 88 -5.28 -13.47 10.77
CA GLY A 88 -6.30 -13.28 11.81
C GLY A 88 -6.12 -14.09 13.09
N LEU A 89 -4.98 -14.78 13.30
CA LEU A 89 -4.76 -15.59 14.49
C LEU A 89 -4.68 -14.69 15.73
N LEU A 90 -5.62 -14.88 16.67
CA LEU A 90 -5.76 -14.00 17.84
C LEU A 90 -5.92 -12.53 17.44
N TRP A 91 -6.66 -12.27 16.36
CA TRP A 91 -6.94 -10.93 15.84
C TRP A 91 -5.73 -10.16 15.31
N LEU A 92 -4.59 -10.83 15.14
CA LEU A 92 -3.37 -10.25 14.60
C LEU A 92 -3.14 -10.81 13.20
N ASP A 93 -2.98 -9.88 12.26
CA ASP A 93 -2.56 -10.11 10.89
C ASP A 93 -1.11 -9.67 10.78
N LEU A 94 -0.23 -10.53 10.26
CA LEU A 94 1.19 -10.25 10.11
C LEU A 94 1.68 -10.76 8.76
N ASP A 95 2.14 -9.85 7.92
CA ASP A 95 2.67 -10.18 6.61
C ASP A 95 4.09 -9.64 6.48
N ALA A 96 4.92 -10.36 5.73
CA ALA A 96 6.23 -9.87 5.39
C ALA A 96 6.65 -10.33 3.99
N GLY A 97 7.54 -9.56 3.38
CA GLY A 97 7.88 -9.74 1.98
C GLY A 97 8.93 -8.79 1.49
N VAL A 98 8.92 -8.58 0.18
CA VAL A 98 9.81 -7.65 -0.53
C VAL A 98 8.98 -6.76 -1.44
N SER A 99 9.31 -5.48 -1.51
CA SER A 99 8.71 -4.51 -2.42
C SER A 99 9.78 -3.97 -3.34
N PHE A 100 9.51 -3.96 -4.64
CA PHE A 100 10.37 -3.28 -5.61
C PHE A 100 9.74 -1.93 -5.91
N ARG A 101 10.34 -0.85 -5.42
CA ARG A 101 9.90 0.52 -5.68
C ARG A 101 10.55 1.02 -6.96
N LYS A 102 9.74 1.34 -7.96
CA LYS A 102 10.17 1.94 -9.23
C LYS A 102 9.79 3.41 -9.25
N ILE A 103 10.79 4.28 -9.23
CA ILE A 103 10.63 5.73 -9.40
C ILE A 103 10.92 6.02 -10.87
N ASP A 104 9.91 6.54 -11.59
CA ASP A 104 10.01 6.82 -13.02
C ASP A 104 10.32 8.30 -13.26
N ASP A 105 11.10 8.56 -14.31
CA ASP A 105 11.65 9.86 -14.67
C ASP A 105 10.55 10.90 -14.97
N ALA A 106 10.31 11.80 -14.01
CA ALA A 106 9.52 13.01 -14.16
C ALA A 106 10.36 14.22 -14.62
N GLY A 107 11.48 13.99 -15.32
CA GLY A 107 12.36 15.03 -15.87
C GLY A 107 13.62 15.31 -15.04
N ASN A 108 14.00 14.40 -14.12
CA ASN A 108 15.21 14.49 -13.30
C ASN A 108 15.89 13.12 -13.21
N SER A 109 16.83 12.87 -14.14
CA SER A 109 17.57 11.62 -14.33
C SER A 109 18.57 11.25 -13.22
N ASN A 110 18.40 11.82 -12.03
CA ASN A 110 19.27 11.57 -10.88
C ASN A 110 18.55 10.80 -9.76
N ILE A 111 17.25 10.50 -9.94
CA ILE A 111 16.35 9.91 -8.93
C ILE A 111 15.63 8.66 -9.50
N ASP A 112 15.86 8.34 -10.79
CA ASP A 112 15.27 7.18 -11.43
C ASP A 112 15.94 5.87 -11.00
N GLY A 113 15.13 4.86 -10.72
CA GLY A 113 15.67 3.60 -10.24
C GLY A 113 14.61 2.59 -9.83
N THR A 114 15.08 1.35 -9.59
CA THR A 114 14.27 0.30 -8.97
C THR A 114 14.97 -0.15 -7.69
N TYR A 115 14.35 0.12 -6.55
CA TYR A 115 14.92 -0.09 -5.23
C TYR A 115 14.24 -1.27 -4.55
N PRO A 116 14.99 -2.31 -4.15
CA PRO A 116 14.46 -3.41 -3.37
C PRO A 116 14.30 -3.01 -1.90
N LEU A 117 13.10 -3.17 -1.38
CA LEU A 117 12.72 -2.85 -0.01
C LEU A 117 12.22 -4.12 0.69
N ALA A 118 12.61 -4.32 1.94
CA ALA A 118 11.92 -5.26 2.83
C ALA A 118 10.56 -4.68 3.18
N TYR A 119 9.51 -5.51 3.15
CA TYR A 119 8.14 -5.15 3.51
C TYR A 119 7.69 -5.93 4.74
N VAL A 120 7.07 -5.23 5.69
CA VAL A 120 6.38 -5.84 6.84
C VAL A 120 5.09 -5.07 7.10
N SER A 121 4.00 -5.78 7.35
CA SER A 121 2.72 -5.24 7.78
C SER A 121 2.22 -5.96 9.02
N ALA A 122 1.59 -5.21 9.92
CA ALA A 122 0.93 -5.77 11.09
C ALA A 122 -0.38 -5.03 11.36
N TYR A 123 -1.47 -5.78 11.47
CA TYR A 123 -2.79 -5.24 11.78
C TYR A 123 -3.45 -6.00 12.92
N ILE A 124 -4.17 -5.27 13.76
CA ILE A 124 -5.01 -5.82 14.82
C ILE A 124 -6.45 -5.50 14.48
N SER A 125 -7.24 -6.55 14.30
CA SER A 125 -8.68 -6.46 14.04
C SER A 125 -9.44 -6.50 15.35
N PHE A 126 -10.39 -5.59 15.58
CA PHE A 126 -11.12 -5.54 16.85
C PHE A 126 -12.35 -6.45 16.83
N PRO A 127 -12.37 -7.57 17.59
CA PRO A 127 -13.49 -8.50 17.56
C PRO A 127 -14.82 -7.84 17.93
N GLY A 128 -15.88 -8.17 17.17
CA GLY A 128 -17.21 -7.59 17.34
C GLY A 128 -17.36 -6.19 16.72
N THR A 129 -16.36 -5.69 16.01
CA THR A 129 -16.41 -4.42 15.28
C THR A 129 -15.97 -4.61 13.83
N ALA A 130 -16.17 -3.57 13.03
CA ALA A 130 -15.65 -3.47 11.67
C ALA A 130 -14.33 -2.68 11.61
N LEU A 131 -13.61 -2.56 12.73
CA LEU A 131 -12.40 -1.75 12.84
C LEU A 131 -11.15 -2.60 12.92
N SER A 132 -10.11 -2.18 12.20
CA SER A 132 -8.75 -2.71 12.33
C SER A 132 -7.76 -1.56 12.38
N VAL A 133 -6.67 -1.73 13.12
CA VAL A 133 -5.60 -0.73 13.24
C VAL A 133 -4.25 -1.41 13.06
N GLY A 134 -3.33 -0.74 12.40
CA GLY A 134 -2.04 -1.35 12.12
C GLY A 134 -1.11 -0.41 11.39
N GLY A 135 -0.10 -1.00 10.80
CA GLY A 135 0.85 -0.27 9.99
C GLY A 135 1.64 -1.14 9.05
N GLU A 136 2.34 -0.47 8.15
CA GLU A 136 3.16 -1.05 7.10
C GLU A 136 4.51 -0.34 7.13
N VAL A 137 5.58 -1.09 6.96
CA VAL A 137 6.95 -0.58 6.84
C VAL A 137 7.55 -1.15 5.57
N LYS A 138 8.06 -0.29 4.69
CA LYS A 138 8.94 -0.65 3.58
C LYS A 138 10.28 0.03 3.78
N THR A 139 11.35 -0.74 3.89
CA THR A 139 12.70 -0.19 4.12
C THR A 139 13.75 -0.92 3.31
N GLY A 140 14.71 -0.19 2.76
CA GLY A 140 15.78 -0.76 1.96
C GLY A 140 16.39 0.31 1.08
N GLY A 141 16.85 -0.08 -0.11
CA GLY A 141 17.53 0.85 -0.99
C GLY A 141 18.61 0.17 -1.83
N GLY A 142 19.45 1.03 -2.41
CA GLY A 142 20.57 0.66 -3.27
C GLY A 142 21.86 1.32 -2.80
N SER A 143 22.86 1.35 -3.68
CA SER A 143 24.12 2.08 -3.45
C SER A 143 23.98 3.60 -3.55
N ASP A 144 22.83 4.06 -4.02
CA ASP A 144 22.54 5.40 -4.50
C ASP A 144 21.30 6.02 -3.82
N ALA A 145 20.54 5.20 -3.08
CA ALA A 145 19.37 5.65 -2.32
C ALA A 145 19.11 4.79 -1.09
N ASP A 146 18.72 5.40 0.02
CA ASP A 146 18.11 4.76 1.20
C ASP A 146 16.65 5.19 1.31
N ILE A 147 15.74 4.23 1.44
CA ILE A 147 14.30 4.47 1.43
C ILE A 147 13.69 3.84 2.69
N ASN A 148 12.93 4.63 3.43
CA ASN A 148 12.11 4.19 4.54
C ASN A 148 10.70 4.79 4.47
N ASP A 149 9.71 3.93 4.30
CA ASP A 149 8.29 4.28 4.21
C ASP A 149 7.54 3.60 5.35
N THR A 150 6.96 4.40 6.23
CA THR A 150 6.21 3.92 7.39
C THR A 150 4.81 4.49 7.35
N THR A 151 3.83 3.60 7.37
CA THR A 151 2.41 3.93 7.35
C THR A 151 1.75 3.40 8.62
N PHE A 152 1.02 4.26 9.33
CA PHE A 152 0.02 3.85 10.31
C PHE A 152 -1.36 4.00 9.68
N LYS A 153 -2.22 2.99 9.81
CA LYS A 153 -3.53 2.92 9.15
C LYS A 153 -4.61 2.39 10.10
N ILE A 154 -5.76 3.04 10.03
CA ILE A 154 -7.04 2.60 10.61
C ILE A 154 -7.95 2.23 9.44
N LYS A 155 -8.51 1.02 9.47
CA LYS A 155 -9.48 0.52 8.51
C LYS A 155 -10.85 0.38 9.17
N TYR A 156 -11.90 0.78 8.45
CA TYR A 156 -13.29 0.59 8.85
C TYR A 156 -14.06 -0.09 7.71
N GLN A 157 -14.42 -1.37 7.87
CA GLN A 157 -15.07 -2.21 6.86
C GLN A 157 -16.50 -2.60 7.27
N PRO A 158 -17.48 -1.68 7.17
CA PRO A 158 -18.86 -1.96 7.56
C PRO A 158 -19.58 -2.89 6.57
N LEU A 159 -19.08 -2.99 5.34
CA LEU A 159 -19.61 -3.87 4.29
C LEU A 159 -18.68 -5.06 4.13
N VAL A 160 -19.24 -6.23 3.84
CA VAL A 160 -18.46 -7.47 3.64
C VAL A 160 -17.35 -7.27 2.60
N PHE A 161 -17.59 -6.43 1.60
CA PHE A 161 -16.67 -6.23 0.46
C PHE A 161 -16.05 -4.83 0.38
N ALA A 162 -16.33 -3.91 1.31
CA ALA A 162 -15.90 -2.53 1.14
C ALA A 162 -15.74 -1.77 2.47
N GLY A 163 -14.78 -0.86 2.48
CA GLY A 163 -14.45 -0.07 3.65
C GLY A 163 -13.80 1.26 3.34
N LEU A 164 -13.53 1.98 4.42
CA LEU A 164 -12.78 3.23 4.45
C LEU A 164 -11.46 2.99 5.16
N GLU A 165 -10.43 3.69 4.74
CA GLU A 165 -9.16 3.74 5.46
C GLU A 165 -8.69 5.16 5.67
N ALA A 166 -8.01 5.39 6.78
CA ALA A 166 -7.37 6.65 7.08
C ALA A 166 -6.12 6.41 7.90
N GLY A 167 -5.15 7.30 7.82
CA GLY A 167 -3.90 7.08 8.52
C GLY A 167 -2.91 8.22 8.38
N TYR A 168 -1.68 7.94 8.80
CA TYR A 168 -0.55 8.84 8.69
C TYR A 168 0.62 8.09 8.08
N ARG A 169 1.24 8.66 7.05
CA ARG A 169 2.37 8.07 6.33
C ARG A 169 3.57 9.00 6.40
N THR A 170 4.74 8.42 6.57
CA THR A 170 6.03 9.11 6.55
C THR A 170 6.92 8.36 5.58
N VAL A 171 7.34 9.04 4.53
CA VAL A 171 8.30 8.55 3.56
C VAL A 171 9.58 9.33 3.77
N THR A 172 10.70 8.63 3.82
CA THR A 172 12.04 9.19 3.89
C THR A 172 12.82 8.58 2.74
N GLU A 173 13.28 9.42 1.83
CA GLU A 173 14.07 9.01 0.66
C GLU A 173 15.35 9.85 0.65
N ASP A 174 16.49 9.21 0.89
CA ASP A 174 17.80 9.84 0.90
C ASP A 174 18.57 9.38 -0.34
N PHE A 175 18.64 10.26 -1.35
CA PHE A 175 19.36 9.99 -2.59
C PHE A 175 20.73 10.64 -2.53
N ASP A 176 21.80 9.88 -2.79
CA ASP A 176 23.17 10.42 -2.77
C ASP A 176 23.36 11.60 -3.74
N SER A 177 22.62 11.59 -4.85
CA SER A 177 22.72 12.59 -5.93
C SER A 177 21.74 13.76 -5.80
N ALA A 178 20.67 13.62 -5.03
CA ALA A 178 19.59 14.63 -4.93
C ALA A 178 19.34 15.14 -3.50
N GLY A 179 19.91 14.46 -2.49
CA GLY A 179 19.71 14.75 -1.09
C GLY A 179 18.49 14.03 -0.51
N LYS A 180 18.10 14.48 0.68
CA LYS A 180 17.06 13.85 1.51
C LYS A 180 15.72 14.55 1.36
N TYR A 181 14.68 13.73 1.14
CA TYR A 181 13.27 14.11 1.04
C TYR A 181 12.46 13.37 2.11
N GLU A 182 11.53 14.06 2.77
CA GLU A 182 10.80 13.50 3.92
C GLU A 182 9.29 13.81 3.91
N PRO A 183 8.55 13.44 2.85
CA PRO A 183 7.15 13.74 2.78
C PRO A 183 6.38 12.92 3.83
N LYS A 184 5.63 13.65 4.66
CA LYS A 184 4.85 13.09 5.77
C LYS A 184 3.49 13.74 5.83
N GLY A 185 2.46 12.98 6.18
CA GLY A 185 1.11 13.52 6.16
C GLY A 185 0.01 12.52 6.48
N ALA A 186 -1.21 13.03 6.50
CA ALA A 186 -2.40 12.22 6.69
C ALA A 186 -2.94 11.72 5.34
N PHE A 187 -3.60 10.57 5.34
CA PHE A 187 -4.31 10.08 4.16
C PHE A 187 -5.70 9.57 4.52
N ILE A 188 -6.56 9.54 3.51
CA ILE A 188 -7.89 8.92 3.55
C ILE A 188 -8.15 8.19 2.24
N GLY A 189 -8.84 7.07 2.28
CA GLY A 189 -9.17 6.31 1.09
C GLY A 189 -10.35 5.37 1.30
N VAL A 190 -10.66 4.67 0.23
CA VAL A 190 -11.67 3.63 0.17
C VAL A 190 -11.00 2.37 -0.34
N PHE A 191 -11.52 1.21 0.07
CA PHE A 191 -11.08 -0.06 -0.47
C PHE A 191 -12.27 -0.99 -0.70
N VAL A 192 -12.09 -1.89 -1.64
CA VAL A 192 -12.95 -3.04 -1.92
C VAL A 192 -12.13 -4.31 -1.80
N ASP A 193 -12.72 -5.34 -1.21
CA ASP A 193 -12.08 -6.60 -0.88
C ASP A 193 -13.04 -7.76 -1.21
N PHE A 194 -12.58 -8.78 -1.93
CA PHE A 194 -13.40 -9.85 -2.53
C PHE A 194 -12.80 -11.23 -2.29
#